data_AF-A0A973GMX4-F1
#
_entry.id   AF-A0A973GMX4-F1
#
_cell.length_a   1.000
_cell.length_b   1.000
_cell.length_c   1.000
_cell.angle_alpha   90.00
_cell.angle_beta   90.00
_cell.angle_gamma   90.00
#
_symmetry.space_group_name_H-M   'P 1'
#
loop_
_entity.id
_entity.type
_entity.pdbx_description
1 polymer ?
#
loop_
_entity_poly.entity_id
_entity_poly.type
_entity_poly.pdbx_seq_one_letter_code
_entity_poly.pdbx_strand_id
1 'polypeptide(L)'
;MKQTIKRHIKHAASYLIDQYMVIFLALTAGYKLYYFNAFITKSNWPWAMNEYYYGIICGFTSMALLFMPLLFMRRRKNEAAIIIASIVSIILVVDTVYYSYFSSLPSIGLISTIGQTKDIGPAIGGLLSWSLLWYFVDIFVAIASYKYVVKLVKKVNNRFSLQRPNIALSWISTIVIVITFYISLTPLGLKNLSDNIEKGYDMIATAQPYGLAVAHGIDVVRFVTELTTSLSSSQQRDLQEWVKTNKPAQVYDSYSGIAKGKNVIMVQVESLGGFVITHKVNGKEVTPNLNQLINNSHFYPNDRFLIGAGHTSDTDFVANTSFFPLSDAAIFVRYGRDDFSSLPKTLASAGYSTA
;
A
#
# COMPACT_ATOMS: atom_id res chain seq x y z
N MET A 1 -5.54 18.70 -50.84
CA MET A 1 -5.04 18.89 -49.45
C MET A 1 -6.17 19.12 -48.43
N LYS A 2 -7.02 20.15 -48.55
CA LYS A 2 -8.11 20.45 -47.58
C LYS A 2 -9.13 19.31 -47.37
N GLN A 3 -9.54 18.60 -48.42
CA GLN A 3 -10.47 17.46 -48.30
C GLN A 3 -9.84 16.26 -47.56
N THR A 4 -8.56 15.99 -47.80
CA THR A 4 -7.80 14.90 -47.16
C THR A 4 -7.67 15.14 -45.65
N ILE A 5 -7.35 16.39 -45.26
CA ILE A 5 -7.27 16.80 -43.85
C ILE A 5 -8.63 16.68 -43.16
N LYS A 6 -9.70 17.19 -43.80
CA LYS A 6 -11.07 17.11 -43.26
C LYS A 6 -11.54 15.66 -43.05
N ARG A 7 -11.13 14.74 -43.92
CA ARG A 7 -11.40 13.29 -43.79
C ARG A 7 -10.66 12.67 -42.60
N HIS A 8 -9.37 12.99 -42.41
CA HIS A 8 -8.60 12.50 -41.27
C HIS A 8 -9.15 13.01 -39.93
N ILE A 9 -9.49 14.30 -39.84
CA ILE A 9 -10.11 14.90 -38.64
C ILE A 9 -11.43 14.20 -38.30
N LYS A 10 -12.27 13.93 -39.31
CA LYS A 10 -13.56 13.25 -39.08
C LYS A 10 -13.37 11.79 -38.62
N HIS A 11 -12.36 11.08 -39.13
CA HIS A 11 -12.02 9.74 -38.66
C HIS A 11 -11.47 9.75 -37.23
N ALA A 12 -10.56 10.66 -36.91
CA ALA A 12 -10.00 10.80 -35.56
C ALA A 12 -11.08 11.16 -34.53
N ALA A 13 -11.96 12.12 -34.84
CA ALA A 13 -13.08 12.47 -33.96
C ALA A 13 -14.03 11.28 -33.73
N SER A 14 -14.34 10.51 -34.77
CA SER A 14 -15.18 9.32 -34.63
C SER A 14 -14.51 8.22 -33.81
N TYR A 15 -13.18 8.09 -33.89
CA TYR A 15 -12.40 7.16 -33.06
C TYR A 15 -12.41 7.57 -31.59
N LEU A 16 -12.14 8.85 -31.30
CA LEU A 16 -12.16 9.39 -29.93
C LEU A 16 -13.52 9.21 -29.26
N ILE A 17 -14.59 9.42 -30.02
CA ILE A 17 -15.96 9.21 -29.56
C ILE A 17 -16.23 7.74 -29.25
N ASP A 18 -15.78 6.82 -30.11
CA ASP A 18 -15.93 5.38 -29.87
C ASP A 18 -15.12 4.94 -28.64
N GLN A 19 -14.05 5.67 -28.29
CA GLN A 19 -13.24 5.47 -27.09
C GLN A 19 -13.68 6.34 -25.90
N TYR A 20 -14.77 7.11 -26.01
CA TYR A 20 -15.19 8.09 -25.00
C TYR A 20 -15.25 7.48 -23.60
N MET A 21 -15.88 6.32 -23.45
CA MET A 21 -16.08 5.70 -22.13
C MET A 21 -14.76 5.21 -21.53
N VAL A 22 -13.88 4.64 -22.34
CA VAL A 22 -12.53 4.23 -21.93
C VAL A 22 -11.72 5.44 -21.48
N ILE A 23 -11.72 6.52 -22.26
CA ILE A 23 -10.98 7.76 -21.96
C ILE A 23 -11.56 8.43 -20.71
N PHE A 24 -12.88 8.54 -20.63
CA PHE A 24 -13.57 9.14 -19.48
C PHE A 24 -13.22 8.39 -18.19
N LEU A 25 -13.36 7.06 -18.18
CA LEU A 25 -13.06 6.25 -17.00
C LEU A 25 -11.57 6.23 -16.64
N ALA A 26 -10.67 6.27 -17.63
CA ALA A 26 -9.24 6.39 -17.37
C ALA A 26 -8.89 7.73 -16.69
N LEU A 27 -9.48 8.84 -17.16
CA LEU A 27 -9.28 10.16 -16.59
C LEU A 27 -9.90 10.29 -15.20
N THR A 28 -11.12 9.79 -14.99
CA THR A 28 -11.76 9.84 -13.67
C THR A 28 -11.09 8.90 -12.68
N ALA A 29 -10.60 7.73 -13.11
CA ALA A 29 -9.76 6.87 -12.28
C ALA A 29 -8.46 7.59 -11.87
N GLY A 30 -7.78 8.27 -12.81
CA GLY A 30 -6.61 9.09 -12.50
C GLY A 30 -6.92 10.20 -11.48
N TYR A 31 -8.08 10.85 -11.62
CA TYR A 31 -8.54 11.86 -10.66
C TYR A 31 -8.86 11.27 -9.27
N LYS A 32 -9.40 10.06 -9.20
CA LYS A 32 -9.64 9.35 -7.94
C LYS A 32 -8.34 9.00 -7.24
N LEU A 33 -7.32 8.56 -7.98
CA LEU A 33 -5.97 8.33 -7.44
C LEU A 33 -5.34 9.63 -6.96
N TYR A 34 -5.51 10.72 -7.70
CA TYR A 34 -5.11 12.07 -7.26
C TYR A 34 -5.73 12.43 -5.91
N TYR A 35 -7.05 12.29 -5.80
CA TYR A 35 -7.80 12.61 -4.58
C TYR A 35 -7.31 11.77 -3.39
N PHE A 36 -7.08 10.48 -3.61
CA PHE A 36 -6.53 9.59 -2.61
C PHE A 36 -5.09 9.95 -2.21
N ASN A 37 -4.23 10.29 -3.17
CA ASN A 37 -2.87 10.72 -2.89
C ASN A 37 -2.88 11.99 -2.02
N ALA A 38 -3.74 12.95 -2.36
CA ALA A 38 -3.94 14.16 -1.54
C ALA A 38 -4.40 13.84 -0.11
N PHE A 39 -5.20 12.78 0.07
CA PHE A 39 -5.67 12.33 1.38
C PHE A 39 -4.53 11.74 2.23
N ILE A 40 -3.61 10.96 1.64
CA ILE A 40 -2.50 10.31 2.37
C ILE A 40 -1.24 11.17 2.50
N THR A 41 -1.07 12.20 1.65
CA THR A 41 0.07 13.13 1.70
C THR A 41 -0.20 14.34 2.60
N LYS A 42 -1.24 14.33 3.45
CA LYS A 42 -1.60 15.46 4.34
C LYS A 42 -0.43 15.84 5.27
N SER A 43 0.41 16.73 4.77
CA SER A 43 1.65 17.19 5.37
C SER A 43 1.87 18.62 4.88
N ASN A 44 1.84 19.59 5.80
CA ASN A 44 2.05 21.01 5.51
C ASN A 44 3.53 21.36 5.19
N TRP A 45 4.36 20.35 4.88
CA TRP A 45 5.79 20.52 4.73
C TRP A 45 6.19 20.76 3.26
N PRO A 46 7.09 21.72 2.96
CA PRO A 46 7.47 22.06 1.58
C PRO A 46 8.04 20.91 0.74
N TRP A 47 8.69 19.92 1.36
CA TRP A 47 9.19 18.73 0.65
C TRP A 47 8.08 17.79 0.19
N ALA A 48 6.94 17.75 0.92
CA ALA A 48 5.80 16.91 0.58
C ALA A 48 5.06 17.43 -0.66
N MET A 49 5.23 18.72 -1.01
CA MET A 49 4.65 19.32 -2.23
C MET A 49 5.24 18.71 -3.51
N ASN A 50 6.54 18.45 -3.57
CA ASN A 50 7.16 17.84 -4.76
C ASN A 50 6.72 16.40 -4.94
N GLU A 51 6.76 15.59 -3.87
CA GLU A 51 6.27 14.21 -3.86
C GLU A 51 4.79 14.16 -4.27
N TYR A 52 3.99 15.09 -3.73
CA TYR A 52 2.59 15.26 -4.10
C TYR A 52 2.41 15.45 -5.60
N TYR A 53 3.06 16.43 -6.25
CA TYR A 53 2.91 16.68 -7.69
C TYR A 53 3.26 15.47 -8.56
N TYR A 54 4.34 14.75 -8.22
CA TYR A 54 4.73 13.56 -8.97
C TYR A 54 3.74 12.41 -8.78
N GLY A 55 3.23 12.21 -7.57
CA GLY A 55 2.18 11.22 -7.33
C GLY A 55 0.91 11.49 -8.13
N ILE A 56 0.58 12.75 -8.43
CA ILE A 56 -0.51 13.11 -9.35
C ILE A 56 -0.19 12.61 -10.76
N ILE A 57 0.96 13.00 -11.31
CA ILE A 57 1.34 12.67 -12.69
C ILE A 57 1.40 11.15 -12.84
N CYS A 58 2.06 10.45 -11.92
CA CYS A 58 2.15 9.00 -11.90
C CYS A 58 0.78 8.32 -11.72
N GLY A 59 -0.13 8.90 -10.95
CA GLY A 59 -1.52 8.43 -10.82
C GLY A 59 -2.29 8.48 -12.16
N PHE A 60 -2.19 9.59 -12.90
CA PHE A 60 -2.84 9.68 -14.22
C PHE A 60 -2.17 8.78 -15.27
N THR A 61 -0.84 8.73 -15.32
CA THR A 61 -0.12 7.94 -16.32
C THR A 61 -0.25 6.43 -16.06
N SER A 62 -0.29 5.99 -14.80
CA SER A 62 -0.57 4.59 -14.45
C SER A 62 -1.99 4.16 -14.82
N MET A 63 -3.00 5.02 -14.62
CA MET A 63 -4.37 4.73 -15.09
C MET A 63 -4.45 4.72 -16.62
N ALA A 64 -3.76 5.62 -17.31
CA ALA A 64 -3.66 5.57 -18.76
C ALA A 64 -3.03 4.25 -19.24
N LEU A 65 -1.98 3.77 -18.56
CA LEU A 65 -1.33 2.49 -18.85
C LEU A 65 -2.27 1.30 -18.60
N LEU A 66 -3.02 1.32 -17.50
CA LEU A 66 -3.97 0.25 -17.14
C LEU A 66 -5.12 0.13 -18.16
N PHE A 67 -5.62 1.25 -18.68
CA PHE A 67 -6.71 1.27 -19.66
C PHE A 67 -6.24 1.14 -21.12
N MET A 68 -4.93 1.30 -21.38
CA MET A 68 -4.33 1.25 -22.72
C MET A 68 -4.72 0.01 -23.55
N PRO A 69 -4.75 -1.23 -23.01
CA PRO A 69 -5.09 -2.42 -23.81
C PRO A 69 -6.49 -2.33 -24.46
N LEU A 70 -7.42 -1.58 -23.84
CA LEU A 70 -8.78 -1.41 -24.32
C LEU A 70 -8.86 -0.62 -25.64
N LEU A 71 -7.82 0.15 -25.97
CA LEU A 71 -7.72 0.88 -27.24
C LEU A 71 -7.71 -0.07 -28.45
N PHE A 72 -7.16 -1.28 -28.26
CA PHE A 72 -7.09 -2.33 -29.29
C PHE A 72 -8.36 -3.20 -29.37
N MET A 73 -9.28 -3.06 -28.41
CA MET A 73 -10.49 -3.88 -28.35
C MET A 73 -11.62 -3.30 -29.19
N ARG A 74 -12.25 -4.14 -30.01
CA ARG A 74 -13.41 -3.73 -30.83
C ARG A 74 -14.74 -3.91 -30.11
N ARG A 75 -14.92 -5.02 -29.40
CA ARG A 75 -16.14 -5.39 -28.67
C ARG A 75 -15.82 -5.48 -27.18
N ARG A 76 -16.84 -5.29 -26.33
CA ARG A 76 -16.75 -5.36 -24.86
C ARG A 76 -15.72 -4.43 -24.19
N LYS A 77 -15.04 -3.53 -24.91
CA LYS A 77 -14.11 -2.56 -24.31
C LYS A 77 -14.74 -1.68 -23.24
N ASN A 78 -16.00 -1.31 -23.42
CA ASN A 78 -16.74 -0.49 -22.45
C ASN A 78 -17.09 -1.31 -21.20
N GLU A 79 -17.48 -2.58 -21.37
CA GLU A 79 -17.69 -3.52 -20.25
C GLU A 79 -16.39 -3.73 -19.46
N ALA A 80 -15.29 -3.98 -20.17
CA ALA A 80 -13.96 -4.10 -19.56
C ALA A 80 -13.52 -2.81 -18.84
N ALA A 81 -13.78 -1.63 -19.42
CA ALA A 81 -13.49 -0.34 -18.78
C ALA A 81 -14.28 -0.16 -17.48
N ILE A 82 -15.57 -0.53 -17.45
CA ILE A 82 -16.39 -0.50 -16.23
C ILE A 82 -15.82 -1.46 -15.19
N ILE A 83 -15.44 -2.68 -15.59
CA ILE A 83 -14.88 -3.68 -14.67
C ILE A 83 -13.58 -3.16 -14.05
N ILE A 84 -12.65 -2.67 -14.88
CA ILE A 84 -11.39 -2.09 -14.40
C ILE A 84 -11.65 -0.90 -13.47
N ALA A 85 -12.52 0.03 -13.86
CA ALA A 85 -12.87 1.19 -13.02
C ALA A 85 -13.52 0.77 -11.69
N SER A 86 -14.35 -0.28 -11.70
CA SER A 86 -14.99 -0.82 -10.49
C SER A 86 -13.94 -1.43 -9.54
N ILE A 87 -13.00 -2.22 -10.07
CA ILE A 87 -11.90 -2.81 -9.30
C ILE A 87 -11.06 -1.69 -8.66
N VAL A 88 -10.66 -0.68 -9.44
CA VAL A 88 -9.90 0.48 -8.92
C VAL A 88 -10.69 1.19 -7.81
N SER A 89 -12.01 1.35 -7.98
CA SER A 89 -12.85 2.02 -6.97
C SER A 89 -12.99 1.20 -5.69
N ILE A 90 -13.07 -0.13 -5.79
CA ILE A 90 -13.08 -1.04 -4.63
C ILE A 90 -11.75 -0.98 -3.89
N ILE A 91 -10.61 -1.02 -4.62
CA ILE A 91 -9.28 -0.90 -4.02
C ILE A 91 -9.17 0.43 -3.26
N LEU A 92 -9.58 1.54 -3.86
CA LEU A 92 -9.58 2.85 -3.20
C LEU A 92 -10.45 2.93 -1.96
N VAL A 93 -11.59 2.23 -1.94
CA VAL A 93 -12.42 2.12 -0.72
C VAL A 93 -11.67 1.37 0.37
N VAL A 94 -11.08 0.21 0.04
CA VAL A 94 -10.29 -0.58 0.99
C VAL A 94 -9.13 0.25 1.54
N ASP A 95 -8.37 0.90 0.66
CA ASP A 95 -7.22 1.74 1.04
C ASP A 95 -7.65 2.93 1.91
N THR A 96 -8.79 3.57 1.62
CA THR A 96 -9.30 4.70 2.40
C THR A 96 -9.70 4.29 3.81
N VAL A 97 -10.43 3.18 3.92
CA VAL A 97 -10.84 2.65 5.22
C VAL A 97 -9.62 2.21 6.02
N TYR A 98 -8.71 1.46 5.39
CA TYR A 98 -7.51 0.95 6.05
C TYR A 98 -6.59 2.09 6.52
N TYR A 99 -6.33 3.08 5.68
CA TYR A 99 -5.52 4.25 6.04
C TYR A 99 -6.17 5.08 7.16
N SER A 100 -7.50 5.22 7.15
CA SER A 100 -8.21 5.95 8.22
C SER A 100 -8.07 5.30 9.59
N TYR A 101 -7.89 3.97 9.64
CA TYR A 101 -7.72 3.24 10.90
C TYR A 101 -6.24 3.09 11.29
N PHE A 102 -5.39 2.65 10.35
CA PHE A 102 -4.01 2.24 10.61
C PHE A 102 -2.96 3.29 10.25
N SER A 103 -3.34 4.39 9.58
CA SER A 103 -2.41 5.35 8.99
C SER A 103 -1.34 4.70 8.09
N SER A 104 -1.70 3.55 7.51
CA SER A 104 -0.89 2.71 6.61
C SER A 104 -1.72 2.32 5.39
N LEU A 105 -1.11 1.66 4.41
CA LEU A 105 -1.83 1.09 3.26
C LEU A 105 -1.80 -0.45 3.34
N PRO A 106 -2.89 -1.13 2.90
CA PRO A 106 -2.96 -2.57 3.01
C PRO A 106 -2.13 -3.23 1.91
N SER A 107 -1.11 -4.00 2.32
CA SER A 107 -0.41 -4.91 1.41
C SER A 107 -1.32 -6.07 0.98
N ILE A 108 -1.09 -6.62 -0.21
CA ILE A 108 -1.69 -7.84 -0.73
C ILE A 108 -1.47 -9.04 0.21
N GLY A 109 -0.37 -9.05 0.97
CA GLY A 109 -0.06 -10.10 1.96
C GLY A 109 -1.12 -10.20 3.06
N LEU A 110 -1.79 -9.09 3.38
CA LEU A 110 -2.86 -9.05 4.38
C LEU A 110 -4.11 -9.82 3.99
N ILE A 111 -4.30 -10.19 2.72
CA ILE A 111 -5.40 -11.06 2.31
C ILE A 111 -5.38 -12.37 3.12
N SER A 112 -4.19 -12.89 3.44
CA SER A 112 -4.04 -14.09 4.27
C SER A 112 -4.54 -13.90 5.71
N THR A 113 -4.66 -12.66 6.18
CA THR A 113 -5.02 -12.30 7.56
C THR A 113 -6.48 -11.89 7.72
N ILE A 114 -7.25 -11.69 6.64
CA ILE A 114 -8.64 -11.20 6.68
C ILE A 114 -9.51 -11.99 7.67
N GLY A 115 -9.36 -13.32 7.72
CA GLY A 115 -10.13 -14.18 8.62
C GLY A 115 -9.83 -14.02 10.12
N GLN A 116 -8.74 -13.34 10.47
CA GLN A 116 -8.28 -13.12 11.85
C GLN A 116 -8.70 -11.76 12.43
N THR A 117 -9.37 -10.92 11.63
CA THR A 117 -9.73 -9.54 11.99
C THR A 117 -11.07 -9.38 12.72
N LYS A 118 -11.59 -10.46 13.32
CA LYS A 118 -12.94 -10.46 13.91
C LYS A 118 -13.12 -9.38 14.98
N ASP A 119 -12.12 -9.18 15.82
CA ASP A 119 -12.21 -8.28 16.96
C ASP A 119 -12.12 -6.79 16.57
N ILE A 120 -11.49 -6.48 15.43
CA ILE A 120 -11.38 -5.11 14.89
C ILE A 120 -12.46 -4.79 13.82
N GLY A 121 -13.21 -5.81 13.37
CA GLY A 121 -14.25 -5.69 12.35
C GLY A 121 -15.29 -4.60 12.64
N PRO A 122 -15.84 -4.48 13.87
CA PRO A 122 -16.79 -3.42 14.21
C PRO A 122 -16.19 -2.00 14.07
N ALA A 123 -14.92 -1.82 14.43
CA ALA A 123 -14.25 -0.52 14.33
C ALA A 123 -14.02 -0.12 12.86
N ILE A 124 -13.57 -1.08 12.04
CA ILE A 124 -13.45 -0.90 10.58
C ILE A 124 -14.82 -0.62 9.95
N GLY A 125 -15.86 -1.36 10.38
CA GLY A 125 -17.23 -1.17 9.91
C GLY A 125 -17.77 0.23 10.21
N GLY A 126 -17.39 0.83 11.34
CA GLY A 126 -17.75 2.21 11.70
C GLY A 126 -17.15 3.28 10.79
N LEU A 127 -16.07 2.96 10.06
CA LEU A 127 -15.44 3.86 9.08
C LEU A 127 -16.14 3.81 7.72
N LEU A 128 -16.98 2.80 7.47
CA LEU A 128 -17.79 2.72 6.26
C LEU A 128 -18.85 3.82 6.29
N SER A 129 -18.67 4.79 5.40
CA SER A 129 -19.52 5.98 5.31
C SER A 129 -20.05 6.15 3.89
N TRP A 130 -21.21 6.80 3.77
CA TRP A 130 -21.84 7.10 2.47
C TRP A 130 -20.94 7.93 1.56
N SER A 131 -19.99 8.69 2.09
CA SER A 131 -18.99 9.41 1.30
C SER A 131 -18.08 8.50 0.47
N LEU A 132 -17.91 7.23 0.84
CA LEU A 132 -17.13 6.27 0.05
C LEU A 132 -17.77 5.95 -1.32
N LEU A 133 -19.09 6.18 -1.47
CA LEU A 133 -19.77 6.04 -2.77
C LEU A 133 -19.26 7.04 -3.81
N TRP A 134 -18.58 8.11 -3.39
CA TRP A 134 -17.89 9.04 -4.28
C TRP A 134 -17.00 8.32 -5.30
N TYR A 135 -16.29 7.27 -4.89
CA TYR A 135 -15.40 6.51 -5.78
C TYR A 135 -16.13 5.83 -6.96
N PHE A 136 -17.46 5.67 -6.89
CA PHE A 136 -18.27 5.01 -7.92
C PHE A 136 -19.09 5.98 -8.80
N VAL A 137 -19.11 7.29 -8.47
CA VAL A 137 -19.95 8.28 -9.16
C VAL A 137 -19.66 8.34 -10.67
N ASP A 138 -18.39 8.28 -11.05
CA ASP A 138 -17.96 8.30 -12.44
C ASP A 138 -18.49 7.09 -13.23
N ILE A 139 -18.57 5.91 -12.61
CA ILE A 139 -19.10 4.70 -13.24
C ILE A 139 -20.59 4.89 -13.55
N PHE A 140 -21.37 5.41 -12.60
CA PHE A 140 -22.79 5.70 -12.82
C PHE A 140 -22.99 6.76 -13.90
N VAL A 141 -22.18 7.82 -13.89
CA VAL A 141 -22.19 8.87 -14.93
C VAL A 141 -21.85 8.29 -16.30
N ALA A 142 -20.85 7.42 -16.40
CA ALA A 142 -20.43 6.79 -17.65
C ALA A 142 -21.53 5.89 -18.25
N ILE A 143 -22.23 5.12 -17.40
CA ILE A 143 -23.35 4.26 -17.82
C ILE A 143 -24.55 5.12 -18.27
N ALA A 144 -24.91 6.13 -17.48
CA ALA A 144 -26.05 7.01 -17.77
C ALA A 144 -25.83 7.85 -19.03
N SER A 145 -24.61 8.37 -19.23
CA SER A 145 -24.26 9.22 -20.37
C SER A 145 -24.11 8.42 -21.67
N TYR A 146 -23.84 7.12 -21.60
CA TYR A 146 -23.50 6.29 -22.77
C TYR A 146 -24.53 6.39 -23.91
N LYS A 147 -25.82 6.19 -23.61
CA LYS A 147 -26.89 6.24 -24.63
C LYS A 147 -27.01 7.64 -25.25
N TYR A 148 -26.87 8.69 -24.43
CA TYR A 148 -26.96 10.07 -24.86
C TYR A 148 -25.79 10.46 -25.77
N VAL A 149 -24.56 10.10 -25.39
CA VAL A 149 -23.36 10.33 -26.19
C VAL A 149 -23.47 9.62 -27.54
N VAL A 150 -23.85 8.33 -27.56
CA VAL A 150 -24.06 7.59 -28.81
C VAL A 150 -25.12 8.26 -29.70
N LYS A 151 -26.20 8.80 -29.12
CA LYS A 151 -27.25 9.52 -29.86
C LYS A 151 -26.74 10.82 -30.48
N LEU A 152 -26.01 11.65 -29.72
CA LEU A 152 -25.39 12.88 -30.22
C LEU A 152 -24.45 12.61 -31.38
N VAL A 153 -23.69 11.53 -31.28
CA VAL A 153 -22.69 11.14 -32.27
C VAL A 153 -23.33 10.69 -33.57
N LYS A 154 -24.38 9.87 -33.49
CA LYS A 154 -25.18 9.47 -34.66
C LYS A 154 -25.76 10.69 -35.39
N LYS A 155 -26.15 11.74 -34.65
CA LYS A 155 -26.68 13.00 -35.22
C LYS A 155 -25.62 13.81 -35.98
N VAL A 156 -24.38 13.84 -35.49
CA VAL A 156 -23.25 14.55 -36.13
C VAL A 156 -22.63 13.74 -37.27
N ASN A 157 -22.71 12.41 -37.21
CA ASN A 157 -22.17 11.50 -38.19
C ASN A 157 -23.16 10.36 -38.50
N ASN A 158 -23.94 10.52 -39.57
CA ASN A 158 -24.93 9.53 -40.04
C ASN A 158 -24.35 8.13 -40.36
N ARG A 159 -23.02 7.96 -40.34
CA ARG A 159 -22.32 6.68 -40.52
C ARG A 159 -21.65 6.15 -39.24
N PHE A 160 -22.17 6.49 -38.06
CA PHE A 160 -21.63 5.92 -36.81
C PHE A 160 -21.91 4.41 -36.74
N SER A 161 -20.87 3.63 -37.02
CA SER A 161 -20.78 2.20 -36.72
C SER A 161 -19.65 2.00 -35.72
N LEU A 162 -19.73 0.93 -34.93
CA LEU A 162 -18.60 0.48 -34.09
C LEU A 162 -17.38 0.29 -34.99
N GLN A 163 -16.48 1.28 -34.96
CA GLN A 163 -15.33 1.30 -35.84
C GLN A 163 -14.38 0.18 -35.42
N ARG A 164 -13.69 -0.42 -36.39
CA ARG A 164 -12.54 -1.25 -36.03
C ARG A 164 -11.53 -0.32 -35.34
N PRO A 165 -10.85 -0.78 -34.28
CA PRO A 165 -9.81 0.01 -33.63
C PRO A 165 -8.80 0.43 -34.70
N ASN A 166 -8.44 1.71 -34.71
CA ASN A 166 -7.38 2.18 -35.59
C ASN A 166 -6.06 1.72 -34.96
N ILE A 167 -5.54 0.60 -35.47
CA ILE A 167 -4.36 -0.08 -34.92
C ILE A 167 -3.16 0.88 -34.89
N ALA A 168 -2.96 1.68 -35.95
CA ALA A 168 -1.87 2.66 -35.99
C ALA A 168 -2.01 3.73 -34.90
N LEU A 169 -3.19 4.33 -34.75
CA LEU A 169 -3.44 5.30 -33.66
C LEU A 169 -3.32 4.65 -32.28
N SER A 170 -3.76 3.40 -32.11
CA SER A 170 -3.68 2.68 -30.84
C SER A 170 -2.23 2.43 -30.42
N TRP A 171 -1.36 2.06 -31.37
CA TRP A 171 0.08 1.94 -31.14
C TRP A 171 0.76 3.28 -30.86
N ILE A 172 0.40 4.34 -31.59
CA ILE A 172 0.92 5.69 -31.31
C ILE A 172 0.54 6.11 -29.88
N SER A 173 -0.73 5.96 -29.50
CA SER A 173 -1.19 6.25 -28.14
C SER A 173 -0.47 5.40 -27.10
N THR A 174 -0.25 4.12 -27.37
CA THR A 174 0.51 3.20 -26.51
C THR A 174 1.92 3.70 -26.26
N ILE A 175 2.66 4.03 -27.33
CA ILE A 175 4.04 4.52 -27.22
C ILE A 175 4.07 5.82 -26.41
N VAL A 176 3.14 6.75 -26.67
CA VAL A 176 3.05 8.00 -25.92
C VAL A 176 2.76 7.74 -24.44
N ILE A 177 1.82 6.85 -24.11
CA ILE A 177 1.47 6.51 -22.73
C ILE A 177 2.67 5.88 -22.01
N VAL A 178 3.34 4.90 -22.63
CA VAL A 178 4.51 4.23 -22.04
C VAL A 178 5.66 5.20 -21.81
N ILE A 179 5.98 6.05 -22.80
CA ILE A 179 7.02 7.06 -22.68
C ILE A 179 6.66 8.07 -21.59
N THR A 180 5.41 8.53 -21.55
CA THR A 180 4.96 9.52 -20.54
C THR A 180 5.01 8.91 -19.14
N PHE A 181 4.60 7.65 -18.98
CA PHE A 181 4.73 6.92 -17.72
C PHE A 181 6.20 6.79 -17.30
N TYR A 182 7.08 6.34 -18.21
CA TYR A 182 8.52 6.23 -17.93
C TYR A 182 9.13 7.58 -17.53
N ILE A 183 8.88 8.64 -18.29
CA ILE A 183 9.35 10.00 -17.98
C ILE A 183 8.80 10.50 -16.64
N SER A 184 7.56 10.15 -16.29
CA SER A 184 6.99 10.56 -14.99
C SER A 184 7.73 9.96 -13.79
N LEU A 185 8.39 8.81 -13.96
CA LEU A 185 9.16 8.14 -12.92
C LEU A 185 10.61 8.66 -12.80
N THR A 186 11.17 9.27 -13.85
CA THR A 186 12.60 9.64 -13.87
C THR A 186 13.02 10.64 -12.78
N PRO A 187 12.24 11.69 -12.45
CA PRO A 187 12.66 12.68 -11.45
C PRO A 187 12.67 12.12 -10.02
N LEU A 188 11.93 11.03 -9.80
CA LEU A 188 11.82 10.35 -8.50
C LEU A 188 12.99 9.39 -8.23
N GLY A 189 13.81 9.11 -9.25
CA GLY A 189 14.91 8.16 -9.19
C GLY A 189 14.44 6.72 -9.34
N LEU A 190 14.66 6.15 -10.52
CA LEU A 190 14.39 4.71 -10.79
C LEU A 190 15.18 3.78 -9.87
N LYS A 191 16.33 4.23 -9.36
CA LYS A 191 17.12 3.50 -8.37
C LYS A 191 16.38 3.36 -7.04
N ASN A 192 15.72 4.41 -6.56
CA ASN A 192 14.93 4.36 -5.33
C ASN A 192 13.74 3.40 -5.50
N LEU A 193 13.12 3.38 -6.69
CA LEU A 193 12.07 2.42 -7.03
C LEU A 193 12.58 0.96 -7.01
N SER A 194 13.78 0.73 -7.55
CA SER A 194 14.46 -0.58 -7.49
C SER A 194 14.79 -0.98 -6.05
N ASP A 195 15.30 -0.05 -5.26
CA ASP A 195 15.61 -0.29 -3.85
C ASP A 195 14.33 -0.60 -3.04
N ASN A 196 13.18 0.03 -3.37
CA ASN A 196 11.89 -0.30 -2.75
C ASN A 196 11.42 -1.73 -3.08
N ILE A 197 11.79 -2.26 -4.23
CA ILE A 197 11.52 -3.66 -4.60
C ILE A 197 12.46 -4.60 -3.81
N GLU A 198 13.73 -4.25 -3.67
CA GLU A 198 14.79 -5.17 -3.21
C GLU A 198 15.18 -5.07 -1.73
N LYS A 199 15.10 -3.89 -1.09
CA LYS A 199 15.81 -3.59 0.16
C LYS A 199 14.94 -3.11 1.33
N GLY A 200 13.70 -2.71 1.06
CA GLY A 200 12.75 -2.29 2.10
C GLY A 200 11.59 -1.52 1.48
N TYR A 201 10.37 -1.87 1.88
CA TYR A 201 9.15 -1.34 1.26
C TYR A 201 8.26 -0.74 2.33
N ASP A 202 8.10 0.58 2.24
CA ASP A 202 7.01 1.31 2.86
C ASP A 202 6.05 1.74 1.74
N MET A 203 4.83 1.24 1.83
CA MET A 203 3.81 1.45 0.82
C MET A 203 3.34 2.91 0.74
N ILE A 204 3.29 3.63 1.87
CA ILE A 204 2.96 5.06 1.87
C ILE A 204 4.10 5.86 1.27
N ALA A 205 5.33 5.62 1.74
CA ALA A 205 6.51 6.32 1.24
C ALA A 205 6.74 6.07 -0.25
N THR A 206 6.21 4.97 -0.79
CA THR A 206 6.18 4.70 -2.23
C THR A 206 4.98 5.36 -2.92
N ALA A 207 3.79 5.26 -2.35
CA ALA A 207 2.56 5.76 -2.95
C ALA A 207 2.55 7.29 -3.10
N GLN A 208 3.09 8.02 -2.12
CA GLN A 208 3.12 9.48 -2.12
C GLN A 208 3.87 10.05 -3.35
N PRO A 209 5.13 9.65 -3.64
CA PRO A 209 5.85 10.11 -4.82
C PRO A 209 5.49 9.38 -6.11
N TYR A 210 5.31 8.05 -6.10
CA TYR A 210 5.14 7.24 -7.32
C TYR A 210 3.68 6.96 -7.69
N GLY A 211 2.73 7.36 -6.85
CA GLY A 211 1.32 7.08 -7.02
C GLY A 211 0.91 5.68 -6.54
N LEU A 212 -0.34 5.57 -6.10
CA LEU A 212 -0.91 4.37 -5.49
C LEU A 212 -0.81 3.10 -6.36
N ALA A 213 -1.05 3.22 -7.67
CA ALA A 213 -0.99 2.07 -8.56
C ALA A 213 0.42 1.47 -8.69
N VAL A 214 1.46 2.31 -8.64
CA VAL A 214 2.85 1.86 -8.66
C VAL A 214 3.21 1.18 -7.34
N ALA A 215 2.76 1.74 -6.21
CA ALA A 215 2.95 1.14 -4.90
C ALA A 215 2.34 -0.26 -4.81
N HIS A 216 1.05 -0.42 -5.13
CA HIS A 216 0.39 -1.75 -5.17
C HIS A 216 1.04 -2.69 -6.20
N GLY A 217 1.51 -2.16 -7.34
CA GLY A 217 2.24 -2.96 -8.32
C GLY A 217 3.55 -3.53 -7.77
N ILE A 218 4.33 -2.73 -7.04
CA ILE A 218 5.54 -3.19 -6.35
C ILE A 218 5.19 -4.22 -5.29
N ASP A 219 4.16 -3.97 -4.48
CA ASP A 219 3.73 -4.86 -3.42
C ASP A 219 3.38 -6.26 -3.95
N VAL A 220 2.62 -6.32 -5.06
CA VAL A 220 2.32 -7.59 -5.75
C VAL A 220 3.58 -8.28 -6.26
N VAL A 221 4.50 -7.54 -6.88
CA VAL A 221 5.77 -8.12 -7.37
C VAL A 221 6.60 -8.68 -6.22
N ARG A 222 6.70 -7.96 -5.10
CA ARG A 222 7.43 -8.39 -3.90
C ARG A 222 6.80 -9.63 -3.30
N PHE A 223 5.49 -9.62 -3.08
CA PHE A 223 4.75 -10.75 -2.55
C PHE A 223 4.93 -12.02 -3.40
N VAL A 224 4.80 -11.91 -4.73
CA VAL A 224 5.02 -13.05 -5.65
C VAL A 224 6.47 -13.51 -5.63
N THR A 225 7.43 -12.59 -5.60
CA THR A 225 8.86 -12.92 -5.54
C THR A 225 9.18 -13.70 -4.26
N GLU A 226 8.70 -13.24 -3.10
CA GLU A 226 8.91 -13.90 -1.82
C GLU A 226 8.26 -15.29 -1.76
N LEU A 227 7.13 -15.51 -2.43
CA LEU A 227 6.48 -16.83 -2.50
C LEU A 227 7.20 -17.82 -3.41
N THR A 228 7.96 -17.32 -4.40
CA THR A 228 8.53 -18.15 -5.47
C THR A 228 10.04 -18.30 -5.38
N THR A 229 10.71 -17.47 -4.59
CA THR A 229 12.17 -17.48 -4.47
C THR A 229 12.62 -18.00 -3.12
N SER A 230 13.70 -18.78 -3.14
CA SER A 230 14.42 -19.21 -1.96
C SER A 230 15.79 -18.54 -1.97
N LEU A 231 16.38 -18.34 -0.79
CA LEU A 231 17.75 -17.82 -0.71
C LEU A 231 18.71 -18.74 -1.47
N SER A 232 19.49 -18.18 -2.38
CA SER A 232 20.56 -18.90 -3.06
C SER A 232 21.67 -19.26 -2.07
N SER A 233 22.51 -20.24 -2.41
CA SER A 233 23.63 -20.62 -1.55
C SER A 233 24.64 -19.49 -1.34
N SER A 234 24.76 -18.54 -2.28
CA SER A 234 25.59 -17.34 -2.06
C SER A 234 24.93 -16.40 -1.06
N GLN A 235 23.63 -16.12 -1.21
CA GLN A 235 22.89 -15.26 -0.28
C GLN A 235 22.87 -15.83 1.15
N GLN A 236 22.76 -17.15 1.30
CA GLN A 236 22.87 -17.81 2.61
C GLN A 236 24.25 -17.60 3.24
N ARG A 237 25.33 -17.71 2.46
CA ARG A 237 26.70 -17.44 2.96
C ARG A 237 26.87 -15.99 3.34
N ASP A 238 26.40 -15.06 2.51
CA ASP A 238 26.47 -13.63 2.78
C ASP A 238 25.71 -13.26 4.06
N LEU A 239 24.53 -13.85 4.26
CA LEU A 239 23.75 -13.70 5.48
C LEU A 239 24.49 -14.25 6.72
N GLN A 240 25.07 -15.44 6.62
CA GLN A 240 25.84 -16.03 7.71
C GLN A 240 27.06 -15.17 8.09
N GLU A 241 27.77 -14.66 7.09
CA GLU A 241 28.92 -13.79 7.33
C GLU A 241 28.50 -12.44 7.92
N TRP A 242 27.38 -11.88 7.45
CA TRP A 242 26.80 -10.66 8.02
C TRP A 242 26.43 -10.86 9.49
N VAL A 243 25.75 -11.96 9.85
CA VAL A 243 25.40 -12.27 11.24
C VAL A 243 26.65 -12.43 12.10
N LYS A 244 27.67 -13.11 11.58
CA LYS A 244 28.94 -13.30 12.30
C LYS A 244 29.68 -11.98 12.53
N THR A 245 29.70 -11.10 11.54
CA THR A 245 30.41 -9.82 11.58
C THR A 245 29.68 -8.78 12.44
N ASN A 246 28.35 -8.78 12.41
CA ASN A 246 27.51 -7.78 13.11
C ASN A 246 27.01 -8.27 14.47
N LYS A 247 27.43 -9.45 14.93
CA LYS A 247 27.06 -9.94 16.27
C LYS A 247 27.64 -8.98 17.32
N PRO A 248 26.82 -8.31 18.13
CA PRO A 248 27.32 -7.41 19.16
C PRO A 248 28.17 -8.17 20.17
N ALA A 249 29.25 -7.53 20.62
CA ALA A 249 30.08 -8.08 21.68
C ALA A 249 29.23 -8.30 22.94
N GLN A 250 29.41 -9.45 23.59
CA GLN A 250 28.79 -9.69 24.88
C GLN A 250 29.47 -8.77 25.91
N VAL A 251 28.71 -7.80 26.43
CA VAL A 251 29.19 -6.88 27.46
C VAL A 251 28.74 -7.44 28.81
N TYR A 252 29.70 -7.77 29.66
CA TYR A 252 29.43 -8.11 31.05
C TYR A 252 29.66 -6.88 31.92
N ASP A 253 28.65 -6.53 32.70
CA ASP A 253 28.60 -5.35 33.56
C ASP A 253 28.08 -5.70 34.96
N SER A 254 27.82 -4.67 35.78
CA SER A 254 27.30 -4.85 37.14
C SER A 254 25.89 -5.47 37.20
N TYR A 255 25.15 -5.52 36.09
CA TYR A 255 23.82 -6.14 36.01
C TYR A 255 23.88 -7.61 35.56
N SER A 256 25.04 -8.07 35.09
CA SER A 256 25.19 -9.42 34.55
C SER A 256 24.95 -10.50 35.61
N GLY A 257 23.87 -11.28 35.42
CA GLY A 257 23.54 -12.42 36.26
C GLY A 257 22.86 -12.10 37.60
N ILE A 258 22.59 -10.83 37.93
CA ILE A 258 21.99 -10.44 39.23
C ILE A 258 20.61 -11.07 39.50
N ALA A 259 19.90 -11.47 38.43
CA ALA A 259 18.58 -12.06 38.49
C ALA A 259 18.55 -13.58 38.21
N LYS A 260 19.71 -14.26 38.17
CA LYS A 260 19.77 -15.71 37.93
C LYS A 260 18.94 -16.47 38.95
N GLY A 261 18.09 -17.40 38.47
CA GLY A 261 17.20 -18.21 39.30
C GLY A 261 15.92 -17.51 39.76
N LYS A 262 15.71 -16.23 39.43
CA LYS A 262 14.44 -15.54 39.68
C LYS A 262 13.45 -15.78 38.54
N ASN A 263 12.16 -15.69 38.87
CA ASN A 263 11.08 -15.73 37.89
C ASN A 263 11.15 -14.51 36.94
N VAL A 264 10.74 -14.72 35.69
CA VAL A 264 10.57 -13.66 34.69
C VAL A 264 9.08 -13.53 34.40
N ILE A 265 8.54 -12.32 34.54
CA ILE A 265 7.14 -12.01 34.25
C ILE A 265 7.14 -10.86 33.23
N MET A 266 6.58 -11.13 32.04
CA MET A 266 6.40 -10.14 30.99
C MET A 266 4.95 -9.69 30.96
N VAL A 267 4.71 -8.38 31.01
CA VAL A 267 3.36 -7.79 30.96
C VAL A 267 3.29 -6.88 29.75
N GLN A 268 2.54 -7.30 28.73
CA GLN A 268 2.18 -6.46 27.60
C GLN A 268 0.95 -5.62 27.94
N VAL A 269 1.02 -4.32 27.66
CA VAL A 269 -0.12 -3.41 27.84
C VAL A 269 -0.62 -2.98 26.48
N GLU A 270 -1.87 -3.34 26.17
CA GLU A 270 -2.50 -3.08 24.88
C GLU A 270 -2.59 -1.57 24.59
N SER A 271 -2.10 -1.16 23.42
CA SER A 271 -2.24 0.20 22.88
C SER A 271 -1.80 1.35 23.82
N LEU A 272 -0.82 1.10 24.71
CA LEU A 272 -0.30 2.11 25.64
C LEU A 272 0.84 2.93 25.01
N GLY A 273 0.57 4.19 24.64
CA GLY A 273 1.60 5.12 24.18
C GLY A 273 2.30 5.85 25.33
N GLY A 274 3.62 6.08 25.23
CA GLY A 274 4.39 6.76 26.27
C GLY A 274 3.89 8.15 26.67
N PHE A 275 3.14 8.84 25.80
CA PHE A 275 2.60 10.18 26.06
C PHE A 275 1.58 10.24 27.20
N VAL A 276 0.96 9.11 27.60
CA VAL A 276 0.03 9.09 28.75
C VAL A 276 0.75 8.91 30.08
N ILE A 277 2.00 8.44 30.06
CA ILE A 277 2.80 8.24 31.26
C ILE A 277 3.09 9.59 31.91
N THR A 278 2.88 9.70 33.21
CA THR A 278 2.95 10.94 34.00
C THR A 278 1.99 12.07 33.57
N HIS A 279 1.12 11.81 32.59
CA HIS A 279 0.18 12.80 32.08
C HIS A 279 -1.01 13.00 33.02
N LYS A 280 -1.59 14.22 33.00
CA LYS A 280 -2.78 14.57 33.78
C LYS A 280 -3.86 15.16 32.90
N VAL A 281 -5.10 14.71 33.09
CA VAL A 281 -6.30 15.30 32.48
C VAL A 281 -7.15 15.88 33.59
N ASN A 282 -7.47 17.18 33.51
CA ASN A 282 -8.22 17.91 34.55
C ASN A 282 -7.61 17.74 35.96
N GLY A 283 -6.28 17.76 36.04
CA GLY A 283 -5.53 17.62 37.29
C GLY A 283 -5.43 16.19 37.84
N LYS A 284 -6.04 15.18 37.21
CA LYS A 284 -5.96 13.78 37.63
C LYS A 284 -4.99 13.00 36.75
N GLU A 285 -4.18 12.15 37.37
CA GLU A 285 -3.24 11.29 36.66
C GLU A 285 -3.96 10.25 35.81
N VAL A 286 -3.47 10.04 34.59
CA VAL A 286 -4.01 9.04 33.67
C VAL A 286 -3.55 7.63 34.08
N THR A 287 -2.29 7.49 34.50
CA THR A 287 -1.65 6.19 34.82
C THR A 287 -1.01 6.16 36.22
N PRO A 288 -1.75 6.42 37.31
CA PRO A 288 -1.17 6.63 38.64
C PRO A 288 -0.32 5.45 39.15
N ASN A 289 -0.76 4.20 38.92
CA ASN A 289 0.00 3.03 39.35
C ASN A 289 1.32 2.84 38.57
N LEU A 290 1.31 3.11 37.25
CA LEU A 290 2.53 3.05 36.43
C LEU A 290 3.50 4.17 36.82
N ASN A 291 2.98 5.37 37.10
CA ASN A 291 3.79 6.50 37.58
C ASN A 291 4.52 6.15 38.88
N GLN A 292 3.85 5.45 39.81
CA GLN A 292 4.48 4.97 41.04
C GLN A 292 5.52 3.86 40.78
N LEU A 293 5.23 2.93 39.87
CA LEU A 293 6.13 1.82 39.54
C LEU A 293 7.47 2.31 38.97
N ILE A 294 7.45 3.36 38.16
CA ILE A 294 8.65 3.97 37.55
C ILE A 294 9.68 4.39 38.60
N ASN A 295 9.24 4.87 39.77
CA ASN A 295 10.14 5.33 40.84
C ASN A 295 11.05 4.22 41.40
N ASN A 296 10.66 2.95 41.21
CA ASN A 296 11.40 1.79 41.69
C ASN A 296 11.85 0.87 40.54
N SER A 297 11.83 1.35 39.29
CA SER A 297 12.08 0.54 38.09
C SER A 297 13.03 1.24 37.12
N HIS A 298 13.64 0.46 36.22
CA HIS A 298 14.28 1.03 35.04
C HIS A 298 13.20 1.44 34.03
N PHE A 299 13.16 2.71 33.68
CA PHE A 299 12.20 3.27 32.73
C PHE A 299 12.93 3.86 31.51
N TYR A 300 12.41 3.55 30.32
CA TYR A 300 12.99 3.94 29.04
C TYR A 300 11.97 4.78 28.26
N PRO A 301 11.98 6.12 28.36
CA PRO A 301 10.96 6.99 27.76
C PRO A 301 11.10 7.19 26.25
N ASN A 302 12.24 6.77 25.67
CA ASN A 302 12.57 6.94 24.25
C ASN A 302 12.51 5.59 23.51
N ASP A 303 11.52 4.77 23.83
CA ASP A 303 11.26 3.53 23.13
C ASP A 303 10.56 3.77 21.79
N ARG A 304 10.65 2.78 20.90
CA ARG A 304 9.93 2.79 19.63
C ARG A 304 9.29 1.44 19.43
N PHE A 305 8.04 1.45 18.99
CA PHE A 305 7.35 0.24 18.59
C PHE A 305 8.00 -0.34 17.34
N LEU A 306 8.33 -1.63 17.39
CA LEU A 306 8.77 -2.42 16.25
C LEU A 306 7.58 -3.26 15.80
N ILE A 307 6.63 -2.64 15.11
CA ILE A 307 5.43 -3.29 14.60
C ILE A 307 5.35 -3.15 13.08
N GLY A 308 4.84 -4.18 12.43
CA GLY A 308 4.49 -4.18 11.01
C GLY A 308 2.99 -4.39 10.87
N ALA A 309 2.60 -5.27 9.95
CA ALA A 309 1.19 -5.49 9.61
C ALA A 309 0.43 -6.38 10.63
N GLY A 310 1.15 -7.01 11.58
CA GLY A 310 0.56 -7.85 12.62
C GLY A 310 0.23 -7.12 13.94
N HIS A 311 0.66 -5.87 14.10
CA HIS A 311 0.37 -5.03 15.27
C HIS A 311 0.71 -5.70 16.61
N THR A 312 -0.29 -6.15 17.38
CA THR A 312 -0.12 -6.82 18.67
C THR A 312 0.74 -8.08 18.55
N SER A 313 0.52 -8.92 17.53
CA SER A 313 1.30 -10.16 17.36
C SER A 313 2.77 -9.91 17.01
N ASP A 314 3.05 -8.77 16.38
CA ASP A 314 4.42 -8.38 16.05
C ASP A 314 5.18 -7.99 17.33
N THR A 315 4.50 -7.35 18.28
CA THR A 315 5.09 -7.01 19.58
C THR A 315 5.47 -8.27 20.36
N ASP A 316 4.57 -9.25 20.41
CA ASP A 316 4.85 -10.56 21.03
C ASP A 316 6.03 -11.26 20.36
N PHE A 317 6.08 -11.24 19.02
CA PHE A 317 7.15 -11.86 18.25
C PHE A 317 8.51 -11.21 18.53
N VAL A 318 8.60 -9.88 18.42
CA VAL A 318 9.85 -9.13 18.61
C VAL A 318 10.36 -9.31 20.04
N ALA A 319 9.49 -9.15 21.03
CA ALA A 319 9.86 -9.28 22.45
C ALA A 319 10.42 -10.67 22.78
N ASN A 320 9.93 -11.71 22.12
CA ASN A 320 10.35 -13.08 22.37
C ASN A 320 11.48 -13.58 21.48
N THR A 321 11.79 -12.94 20.35
CA THR A 321 12.73 -13.52 19.38
C THR A 321 13.84 -12.57 18.94
N SER A 322 13.70 -11.27 19.21
CA SER A 322 14.61 -10.22 18.72
C SER A 322 14.71 -10.15 17.18
N PHE A 323 13.76 -10.73 16.44
CA PHE A 323 13.62 -10.54 15.00
C PHE A 323 12.66 -9.38 14.71
N PHE A 324 12.90 -8.69 13.59
CA PHE A 324 11.94 -7.71 13.07
C PHE A 324 10.65 -8.41 12.60
N PRO A 325 9.50 -7.75 12.71
CA PRO A 325 8.27 -8.24 12.10
C PRO A 325 8.31 -8.05 10.58
N LEU A 326 7.32 -8.63 9.89
CA LEU A 326 7.12 -8.39 8.46
C LEU A 326 6.38 -7.07 8.24
N SER A 327 6.75 -6.34 7.18
CA SER A 327 6.06 -5.09 6.82
C SER A 327 4.73 -5.30 6.11
N ASP A 328 4.47 -6.50 5.58
CA ASP A 328 3.39 -6.78 4.61
C ASP A 328 2.35 -7.81 5.10
N ALA A 329 2.62 -8.52 6.19
CA ALA A 329 1.74 -9.52 6.77
C ALA A 329 2.00 -9.72 8.27
N ALA A 330 1.06 -10.36 8.95
CA ALA A 330 1.29 -10.82 10.32
C ALA A 330 2.16 -12.09 10.32
N ILE A 331 3.28 -12.06 11.05
CA ILE A 331 4.24 -13.18 11.08
C ILE A 331 3.63 -14.46 11.64
N PHE A 332 2.71 -14.35 12.60
CA PHE A 332 1.96 -15.47 13.18
C PHE A 332 1.13 -16.23 12.13
N VAL A 333 0.73 -15.56 11.05
CA VAL A 333 -0.07 -16.17 9.98
C VAL A 333 0.83 -16.81 8.94
N ARG A 334 1.87 -16.09 8.52
CA ARG A 334 2.74 -16.54 7.42
C ARG A 334 3.76 -17.59 7.85
N TYR A 335 4.33 -17.44 9.03
CA TYR A 335 5.42 -18.26 9.56
C TYR A 335 5.11 -18.84 10.96
N GLY A 336 3.83 -18.92 11.35
CA GLY A 336 3.43 -19.42 12.68
C GLY A 336 3.79 -20.88 12.97
N ARG A 337 4.27 -21.63 11.97
CA ARG A 337 4.74 -23.02 12.11
C ARG A 337 6.27 -23.15 12.08
N ASP A 338 6.97 -22.05 11.88
CA ASP A 338 8.43 -22.07 11.77
C ASP A 338 9.07 -22.17 13.16
N ASP A 339 10.28 -22.74 13.19
CA ASP A 339 11.03 -22.91 14.42
C ASP A 339 11.93 -21.71 14.69
N PHE A 340 11.51 -20.86 15.65
CA PHE A 340 12.30 -19.71 16.08
C PHE A 340 13.06 -19.99 17.38
N SER A 341 14.30 -19.49 17.45
CA SER A 341 15.05 -19.36 18.70
C SER A 341 14.43 -18.25 19.54
N SER A 342 13.62 -18.63 20.52
CA SER A 342 12.86 -17.68 21.34
C SER A 342 13.34 -17.63 22.80
N LEU A 343 13.03 -16.54 23.48
CA LEU A 343 13.28 -16.31 24.90
C LEU A 343 12.68 -17.43 25.76
N PRO A 344 11.42 -17.88 25.55
CA PRO A 344 10.87 -19.01 26.29
C PRO A 344 11.68 -20.30 26.10
N LYS A 345 12.09 -20.65 24.88
CA LYS A 345 12.91 -21.85 24.63
C LYS A 345 14.28 -21.76 25.30
N THR A 346 14.88 -20.57 25.28
CA THR A 346 16.17 -20.31 25.92
C THR A 346 16.07 -20.45 27.44
N LEU A 347 15.02 -19.92 28.06
CA LEU A 347 14.75 -20.06 29.49
C LEU A 347 14.40 -21.51 29.86
N ALA A 348 13.61 -22.21 29.04
CA ALA A 348 13.29 -23.62 29.25
C ALA A 348 14.54 -24.50 29.26
N SER A 349 15.47 -24.23 28.35
CA SER A 349 16.78 -24.90 28.30
C SER A 349 17.64 -24.62 29.54
N ALA A 350 17.38 -23.50 30.23
CA ALA A 350 18.00 -23.13 31.50
C ALA A 350 17.22 -23.64 32.74
N GLY A 351 16.18 -24.46 32.56
CA GLY A 351 15.42 -25.10 33.65
C GLY A 351 14.16 -24.35 34.10
N TYR A 352 13.73 -23.31 33.36
CA TYR A 352 12.50 -22.59 33.66
C TYR A 352 11.27 -23.27 33.05
N SER A 353 10.12 -23.12 33.71
CA SER A 353 8.82 -23.36 33.08
C SER A 353 8.35 -22.08 32.38
N THR A 354 7.74 -22.21 31.21
CA THR A 354 7.26 -21.09 30.40
C THR A 354 5.80 -21.31 30.02
N ALA A 355 4.98 -20.25 30.06
CA ALA A 355 3.55 -20.28 29.80
C ALA A 355 3.12 -19.08 28.96
#